data_AF-A0A5C4SD99-F1
#
_entry.id   AF-A0A5C4SD99-F1
#
_cell.length_a   1.000
_cell.length_b   1.000
_cell.length_c   1.000
_cell.angle_alpha   90.00
_cell.angle_beta   90.00
_cell.angle_gamma   90.00
#
_symmetry.space_group_name_H-M   'P 1'
#
loop_
_entity.id
_entity.type
_entity.pdbx_description
1 polymer ?
#
loop_
_entity_poly.entity_id
_entity_poly.type
_entity_poly.pdbx_seq_one_letter_code
_entity_poly.pdbx_strand_id
1 'polypeptide(L)' 'MNTGEQLFFKHTRKRDFLGNAHDVYAQLLETLMVHLGDDLFPLLEEAELLGKQLYIIEQGIQDEYTVNDVGFKTV' A
#
# COMPACT_ATOMS: atom_id res chain seq x y z
N MET A 1 5.18 17.90 0.74
CA MET A 1 4.45 16.67 0.41
C MET A 1 5.48 15.55 0.29
N ASN A 2 5.22 14.39 0.88
CA ASN A 2 6.16 13.26 0.78
C ASN A 2 6.00 12.61 -0.60
N THR A 3 7.08 12.09 -1.17
CA THR A 3 7.02 11.25 -2.38
C THR A 3 6.46 9.87 -2.05
N GLY A 4 5.99 9.14 -3.06
CA GLY A 4 5.48 7.77 -2.89
C GLY A 4 6.52 6.82 -2.29
N GLU A 5 7.80 6.98 -2.67
CA GLU A 5 8.91 6.23 -2.06
C GLU A 5 9.07 6.56 -0.56
N GLN A 6 9.00 7.84 -0.19
CA GLN A 6 9.07 8.26 1.20
C GLN A 6 7.86 7.75 2.00
N LEU A 7 6.67 7.75 1.41
CA LEU A 7 5.45 7.21 2.00
C LEU A 7 5.57 5.70 2.19
N PHE A 8 6.06 4.97 1.19
CA PHE A 8 6.34 3.54 1.29
C PHE A 8 7.25 3.25 2.48
N PHE A 9 8.43 3.88 2.55
CA PHE A 9 9.35 3.66 3.66
C PHE A 9 8.80 4.13 5.02
N LYS A 10 8.01 5.19 5.07
CA LYS A 10 7.35 5.66 6.30
C LYS A 10 6.48 4.56 6.92
N HIS A 11 5.79 3.78 6.08
CA HIS A 11 4.93 2.68 6.52
C HIS A 11 5.69 1.37 6.71
N THR A 12 6.63 1.00 5.84
CA THR A 12 7.29 -0.32 5.91
C THR A 12 8.45 -0.38 6.89
N ARG A 13 9.18 0.71 7.14
CA ARG A 13 10.32 0.70 8.08
C ARG A 13 9.93 0.54 9.55
N LYS A 14 8.65 0.76 9.89
CA LYS A 14 8.13 0.68 11.25
C LYS A 14 7.40 -0.64 11.53
N ARG A 15 7.61 -1.66 10.72
CA ARG A 15 7.07 -2.99 10.98
C ARG A 15 7.62 -3.56 12.27
N ASP A 16 6.71 -3.90 13.17
CA ASP A 16 7.00 -4.56 14.43
C ASP A 16 6.62 -6.05 14.41
N PHE A 17 6.05 -6.54 13.31
CA PHE A 17 5.63 -7.93 13.08
C PHE A 17 4.62 -8.45 14.12
N LEU A 18 3.90 -7.54 14.79
CA LEU A 18 2.91 -7.88 15.80
C LEU A 18 1.51 -8.09 15.20
N GLY A 19 1.34 -7.96 13.87
CA GLY A 19 0.04 -8.09 13.21
C GLY A 19 -0.96 -7.00 13.56
N ASN A 20 -0.50 -5.86 14.10
CA ASN A 20 -1.36 -4.71 14.34
C ASN A 20 -1.74 -4.02 13.01
N ALA A 21 -2.68 -3.07 13.04
CA ALA A 21 -3.18 -2.41 11.84
C ALA A 21 -2.07 -1.76 10.98
N HIS A 22 -1.02 -1.27 11.63
CA HIS A 22 0.12 -0.68 10.93
C HIS A 22 0.98 -1.75 10.24
N ASP A 23 1.27 -2.85 10.92
CA ASP A 23 2.02 -3.99 10.36
C ASP A 23 1.27 -4.66 9.21
N VAL A 24 -0.05 -4.84 9.33
CA VAL A 24 -0.90 -5.37 8.24
C VAL A 24 -0.87 -4.45 7.02
N TYR A 25 -0.95 -3.13 7.22
CA TYR A 25 -0.86 -2.19 6.12
C TYR A 25 0.52 -2.17 5.48
N ALA A 26 1.58 -2.21 6.28
CA ALA A 26 2.94 -2.29 5.79
C ALA A 26 3.19 -3.58 4.97
N GLN A 27 2.67 -4.72 5.44
CA GLN A 27 2.73 -5.98 4.70
C GLN A 27 2.01 -5.87 3.35
N LEU A 28 0.82 -5.27 3.32
CA LEU A 28 0.09 -5.02 2.07
C LEU A 28 0.94 -4.20 1.09
N LEU A 29 1.56 -3.12 1.56
CA LEU A 29 2.39 -2.27 0.70
C LEU A 29 3.61 -3.02 0.15
N GLU A 30 4.26 -3.87 0.96
CA GLU A 30 5.35 -4.72 0.50
C GLU A 30 4.87 -5.73 -0.56
N THR A 31 3.70 -6.33 -0.38
CA THR A 31 3.08 -7.18 -1.40
C THR A 31 2.86 -6.39 -2.70
N LEU A 32 2.19 -5.24 -2.63
CA LEU A 32 1.93 -4.44 -3.82
C LEU A 32 3.22 -3.96 -4.50
N MET A 33 4.28 -3.66 -3.75
CA MET A 33 5.58 -3.29 -4.31
C MET A 33 6.19 -4.42 -5.17
N VAL A 34 6.03 -5.68 -4.76
CA VAL A 34 6.53 -6.83 -5.53
C VAL A 34 5.80 -6.97 -6.87
N HIS A 35 4.52 -6.61 -6.93
CA HIS A 35 3.69 -6.76 -8.13
C HIS A 35 3.68 -5.51 -9.03
N LEU A 36 3.59 -4.33 -8.44
CA LEU A 36 3.42 -3.06 -9.16
C LEU A 36 4.74 -2.31 -9.36
N GLY A 37 5.77 -2.61 -8.56
CA GLY A 37 7.00 -1.82 -8.55
C GLY A 37 6.75 -0.33 -8.35
N ASP A 38 7.34 0.49 -9.20
CA ASP A 38 7.26 1.96 -9.12
C ASP A 38 5.84 2.50 -9.37
N ASP A 39 4.95 1.74 -10.01
CA ASP A 39 3.54 2.13 -10.22
C ASP A 39 2.76 2.24 -8.90
N LEU A 40 3.29 1.68 -7.80
CA LEU A 40 2.74 1.86 -6.46
C LEU A 40 2.87 3.31 -5.95
N PHE A 41 3.92 4.03 -6.36
CA PHE A 41 4.24 5.33 -5.76
C PHE A 41 3.19 6.41 -6.04
N PRO A 42 2.71 6.60 -7.28
CA PRO A 42 1.62 7.55 -7.54
C PRO A 42 0.34 7.20 -6.76
N LEU A 43 0.04 5.92 -6.60
CA LEU A 43 -1.12 5.46 -5.81
C LEU A 43 -0.98 5.84 -4.34
N LEU A 44 0.21 5.69 -3.76
CA LEU A 44 0.48 6.11 -2.38
C LEU A 44 0.36 7.63 -2.19
N GLU A 45 0.86 8.41 -3.15
CA GLU A 45 0.74 9.87 -3.12
C GLU A 45 -0.72 10.32 -3.20
N GLU A 46 -1.51 9.71 -4.08
CA GLU A 46 -2.95 9.95 -4.19
C GLU A 46 -3.68 9.57 -2.89
N ALA A 47 -3.34 8.42 -2.31
CA ALA A 47 -3.92 7.99 -1.04
C ALA A 47 -3.64 9.01 0.08
N GLU A 48 -2.40 9.50 0.21
CA GLU A 48 -2.04 10.52 1.20
C GLU A 48 -2.78 11.85 0.94
N LEU A 49 -2.92 12.28 -0.32
CA LEU A 49 -3.70 13.48 -0.68
C LEU A 49 -5.17 13.36 -0.25
N LEU A 50 -5.75 12.17 -0.41
CA LEU A 50 -7.13 11.88 -0.05
C LEU A 50 -7.32 11.59 1.44
N GLY A 51 -6.24 11.50 2.22
CA GLY A 51 -6.30 11.04 3.62
C GLY A 51 -6.78 9.60 3.76
N LYS A 52 -6.44 8.74 2.79
CA LYS A 52 -6.88 7.36 2.67
C LYS A 52 -5.69 6.39 2.69
N GLN A 53 -6.01 5.10 2.78
CA GLN A 53 -5.06 4.01 2.60
C GLN A 53 -5.42 3.19 1.37
N LEU A 54 -4.40 2.54 0.79
CA LEU A 54 -4.60 1.56 -0.27
C LEU A 54 -5.26 0.28 0.27
N TYR A 55 -6.04 -0.39 -0.56
CA TYR A 55 -6.57 -1.73 -0.29
C TYR A 55 -6.79 -2.49 -1.60
N ILE A 56 -6.91 -3.81 -1.54
CA ILE A 56 -7.21 -4.65 -2.71
C ILE A 56 -8.73 -4.75 -2.87
N ILE A 57 -9.24 -4.41 -4.05
CA ILE A 57 -10.67 -4.32 -4.36
C ILE A 57 -11.34 -5.71 -4.31
N GLU A 58 -10.74 -6.72 -4.94
CA GLU A 58 -11.22 -8.10 -4.92
C GLU A 58 -10.44 -8.96 -3.93
N GLN A 59 -11.15 -9.67 -3.05
CA GLN A 59 -10.52 -10.62 -2.13
C GLN A 59 -10.48 -12.01 -2.76
N GLY A 60 -9.32 -12.38 -3.30
CA GLY A 60 -9.04 -13.70 -3.86
C GLY A 60 -7.55 -13.98 -3.91
N ILE A 61 -7.16 -15.25 -4.01
CA ILE A 61 -5.77 -15.60 -4.31
C ILE A 61 -5.54 -15.27 -5.77
N GLN A 62 -4.78 -14.20 -6.02
CA GLN A 62 -4.32 -13.82 -7.34
C GLN A 62 -2.80 -14.04 -7.40
N ASP A 63 -2.33 -14.57 -8.54
CA ASP A 63 -0.89 -14.77 -8.78
C ASP A 63 -0.17 -13.43 -8.99
N GLU A 64 -0.89 -12.41 -9.45
CA GLU A 64 -0.37 -11.08 -9.73
C GLU A 64 -1.42 -10.00 -9.46
N TYR A 65 -1.01 -8.88 -8.85
CA TYR A 65 -1.84 -7.69 -8.70
C TYR A 65 -1.45 -6.63 -9.73
N THR A 66 -2.44 -5.92 -10.25
CA THR A 66 -2.28 -4.75 -11.12
C THR A 66 -2.82 -3.50 -10.45
N VAL A 67 -2.53 -2.33 -11.01
CA VAL A 67 -3.05 -1.04 -10.51
C VAL A 67 -4.58 -1.01 -10.44
N ASN A 68 -5.28 -1.77 -11.28
CA ASN A 68 -6.74 -1.85 -11.28
C ASN A 68 -7.32 -2.62 -10.10
N ASP A 69 -6.50 -3.45 -9.46
CA ASP A 69 -6.88 -4.25 -8.29
C ASP A 69 -6.76 -3.43 -6.99
N VAL A 70 -6.23 -2.21 -7.06
CA VAL A 70 -5.97 -1.35 -5.90
C VAL A 70 -7.00 -0.22 -5.84
N GLY A 71 -7.61 -0.05 -4.66
CA GLY A 71 -8.53 1.03 -4.35
C GLY A 71 -8.10 1.85 -3.13
N PHE A 72 -8.90 2.85 -2.79
CA PHE A 72 -8.65 3.76 -1.66
C PHE A 72 -9.76 3.67 -0.61
N LYS A 73 -9.40 3.38 0.65
CA LYS A 73 -10.33 3.30 1.79
C LYS A 73 -10.00 4.31 2.88
N THR A 74 -11.02 4.72 3.63
CA THR A 74 -10.86 5.55 4.84
C THR A 74 -10.20 4.72 5.96
N VAL A 75 -9.34 5.36 6.75
CA VAL A 75 -8.64 4.79 7.90
C VAL A 75 -9.50 4.85 9.16
#